data_AF-A0A4U1FSM3-F1
#
_entry.id   AF-A0A4U1FSM3-F1
#
_cell.length_a   1.000
_cell.length_b   1.000
_cell.length_c   1.000
_cell.angle_alpha   90.00
_cell.angle_beta   90.00
_cell.angle_gamma   90.00
#
_symmetry.space_group_name_H-M   'P 1'
#
loop_
_entity.id
_entity.type
_entity.pdbx_description
1 polymer ?
#
loop_
_entity_poly.entity_id
_entity_poly.type
_entity_poly.pdbx_seq_one_letter_code
_entity_poly.pdbx_strand_id
1 'polypeptide(L)'
;MPLALTGEYGPVRSLFQTQTVSLCQSCFGYPVSIFFIVINEFCERFSYYGMRAILILYFQSFLRWNDNLSTAIYHTFVALCYLTPILGALIADSWLGKFKTIVSLSIVYTIGQVVVAVSSINDLMDFNHDGNPDNISVHVALSMVGLALIALGTGGIKPCVSAFGGDQFEKGQEKQRNRFFSIFYLAINAGSLLSTIITPMLRVQECGIHSKKACYPLAFGVPAALMAVSLIVFVIGSGMYKKVQPQGNVMAKVARCVGFAIKNRVRHRSKKFPKREHWLDWANEKYDVMSDLSPRSLQLQEQLISQIKMVTRVMFLYIPLPMFWALFDQQGSRWTLQATTMNGKIGIIEIQPDQMQTVNAILIIILVPIMDAVVYPLIAKCGFNFTSLKKMTVGMFLASMAFVAAAIVQVEIEKTLPVFPKGNEVQIKVLNIGNDSMNIYFPGTTVTLDQMSQTSEFMTFSADKLTSINISSTGSLLTPVTDFEQGHRHTLLVWAPNNYQVVSSWTPAADS
;
A
#
# COMPACT_ATOMS: atom_id res chain seq x y z
N MET A 1 -2.26 91.83 -24.65
CA MET A 1 -1.37 91.69 -23.48
C MET A 1 -0.80 90.28 -23.51
N PRO A 2 0.50 90.11 -23.35
CA PRO A 2 1.28 89.00 -23.91
C PRO A 2 1.61 87.93 -22.85
N LEU A 3 1.90 86.69 -23.26
CA LEU A 3 3.24 86.09 -23.12
C LEU A 3 3.23 84.64 -23.63
N ALA A 4 4.17 84.37 -24.53
CA ALA A 4 4.62 83.06 -24.93
C ALA A 4 5.42 82.38 -23.81
N LEU A 5 5.51 81.05 -23.82
CA LEU A 5 6.80 80.35 -23.87
C LEU A 5 6.59 78.85 -24.16
N THR A 6 7.22 78.47 -25.26
CA THR A 6 7.50 77.13 -25.78
C THR A 6 8.38 76.31 -24.84
N GLY A 7 8.09 75.01 -24.73
CA GLY A 7 8.98 74.01 -24.12
C GLY A 7 8.76 72.66 -24.79
N GLU A 8 9.80 72.13 -25.39
CA GLU A 8 9.85 70.99 -26.31
C GLU A 8 9.36 69.67 -25.66
N TYR A 9 8.41 68.99 -26.30
CA TYR A 9 8.17 67.57 -26.06
C TYR A 9 9.23 66.76 -26.82
N GLY A 10 10.29 66.37 -26.11
CA GLY A 10 11.16 65.28 -26.55
C GLY A 10 10.35 63.97 -26.67
N PRO A 11 10.76 63.02 -27.53
CA PRO A 11 10.03 61.78 -27.69
C PRO A 11 10.19 60.94 -26.43
N VAL A 12 9.13 60.89 -25.61
CA VAL A 12 9.01 59.87 -24.57
C VAL A 12 8.91 58.55 -25.32
N ARG A 13 10.05 57.86 -25.41
CA ARG A 13 10.14 56.46 -25.84
C ARG A 13 9.08 55.69 -25.05
N SER A 14 8.01 55.31 -25.73
CA SER A 14 7.14 54.25 -25.27
C SER A 14 8.01 53.00 -25.18
N LEU A 15 8.52 52.71 -23.99
CA LEU A 15 8.88 51.36 -23.60
C LEU A 15 7.56 50.58 -23.53
N PHE A 16 7.00 50.28 -24.70
CA PHE A 16 6.33 49.01 -24.90
C PHE A 16 7.40 47.96 -24.63
N GLN A 17 7.52 47.62 -23.34
CA GLN A 17 8.16 46.39 -22.94
C GLN A 17 7.34 45.33 -23.67
N THR A 18 7.94 44.80 -24.72
CA THR A 18 7.49 43.65 -25.48
C THR A 18 7.23 42.59 -24.44
N GLN A 19 5.97 42.50 -24.01
CA GLN A 19 5.46 41.34 -23.33
C GLN A 19 5.57 40.28 -24.40
N THR A 20 6.67 39.54 -24.37
CA THR A 20 6.79 38.27 -25.03
C THR A 20 5.71 37.41 -24.40
N VAL A 21 4.49 37.57 -24.93
CA VAL A 21 3.43 36.60 -24.83
C VAL A 21 4.04 35.38 -25.50
N SER A 22 4.76 34.59 -24.69
CA SER A 22 5.07 33.22 -25.05
C SER A 22 3.72 32.67 -25.47
N LEU A 23 3.65 32.29 -26.74
CA LEU A 23 2.49 31.71 -27.36
C LEU A 23 2.31 30.35 -26.66
N CYS A 24 1.75 30.39 -25.45
CA CYS A 24 1.46 29.21 -24.67
C CYS A 24 0.32 28.55 -25.44
N GLN A 25 0.68 27.63 -26.32
CA GLN A 25 -0.26 26.82 -27.08
C GLN A 25 -1.25 26.25 -26.08
N SER A 26 -2.44 26.85 -26.02
CA SER A 26 -3.51 26.45 -25.13
C SER A 26 -4.24 25.33 -25.86
N CYS A 27 -4.06 24.09 -25.39
CA CYS A 27 -4.96 23.02 -25.77
C CYS A 27 -6.11 23.01 -24.75
N PHE A 28 -7.35 23.15 -25.21
CA PHE A 28 -8.56 23.18 -24.37
C PHE A 28 -8.62 24.26 -23.25
N GLY A 29 -7.86 25.36 -23.37
CA GLY A 29 -7.87 26.44 -22.35
C GLY A 29 -6.96 26.18 -21.14
N TYR A 30 -6.03 25.23 -21.26
CA TYR A 30 -5.03 24.90 -20.24
C TYR A 30 -3.61 25.12 -20.76
N PRO A 31 -2.66 25.53 -19.90
CA PRO A 31 -1.25 25.45 -20.25
C PRO A 31 -0.86 23.99 -20.48
N VAL A 32 -0.28 23.70 -21.64
CA VAL A 32 0.08 22.34 -22.08
C VAL A 32 1.02 21.63 -21.09
N SER A 33 1.74 22.37 -20.25
CA SER A 33 2.54 21.85 -19.14
C SER A 33 1.74 20.96 -18.18
N ILE A 34 0.44 21.19 -18.00
CA ILE A 34 -0.39 20.41 -17.07
C ILE A 34 -0.55 18.96 -17.52
N PHE A 35 -0.68 18.71 -18.83
CA PHE A 35 -0.89 17.35 -19.35
C PHE A 35 0.28 16.44 -19.00
N PHE A 36 1.52 16.95 -19.06
CA PHE A 36 2.71 16.19 -18.64
C PHE A 36 2.67 15.81 -17.16
N ILE A 37 2.19 16.71 -16.29
CA ILE A 37 2.06 16.44 -14.85
C ILE A 37 0.96 15.40 -14.58
N VAL A 38 -0.17 15.49 -15.27
CA VAL A 38 -1.30 14.56 -15.12
C VAL A 38 -0.93 13.16 -15.61
N ILE A 39 -0.26 13.04 -16.77
CA ILE A 39 0.21 11.75 -17.28
C ILE A 39 1.26 11.15 -16.33
N ASN A 40 2.19 11.98 -15.84
CA ASN A 40 3.15 11.53 -14.83
C ASN A 40 2.44 11.01 -13.57
N GLU A 41 1.43 11.72 -13.06
CA GLU A 41 0.68 11.25 -11.90
C GLU A 41 -0.04 9.93 -12.19
N PHE A 42 -0.68 9.79 -13.35
CA PHE A 42 -1.35 8.56 -13.75
C PHE A 42 -0.38 7.37 -13.79
N CYS A 43 0.76 7.52 -14.46
CA CYS A 43 1.75 6.45 -14.59
C CYS A 43 2.39 6.09 -13.25
N GLU A 44 2.72 7.08 -12.41
CA GLU A 44 3.27 6.83 -11.07
C GLU A 44 2.25 6.09 -10.17
N ARG A 45 0.98 6.50 -10.22
CA ARG A 45 -0.09 5.87 -9.43
C ARG A 45 -0.36 4.45 -9.90
N PHE A 46 -0.41 4.22 -11.21
CA PHE A 46 -0.50 2.88 -11.77
C PHE A 46 0.63 2.01 -11.24
N SER A 47 1.86 2.53 -11.32
CA SER A 47 3.05 1.80 -10.95
C SER A 47 3.07 1.46 -9.44
N TYR A 48 2.73 2.42 -8.58
CA TYR A 48 2.67 2.22 -7.13
C TYR A 48 1.59 1.23 -6.70
N TYR A 49 0.34 1.41 -7.17
CA TYR A 49 -0.78 0.56 -6.76
C TYR A 49 -0.68 -0.85 -7.35
N GLY A 50 -0.23 -1.00 -8.60
CA GLY A 50 -0.05 -2.31 -9.24
C GLY A 50 1.00 -3.15 -8.52
N MET A 51 2.17 -2.57 -8.24
CA MET A 51 3.23 -3.24 -7.48
C MET A 51 2.79 -3.56 -6.05
N ARG A 52 2.13 -2.61 -5.36
CA ARG A 52 1.61 -2.81 -4.00
C ARG A 52 0.55 -3.92 -3.95
N ALA A 53 -0.24 -4.11 -5.01
CA ALA A 53 -1.31 -5.10 -5.02
C ALA A 53 -0.79 -6.54 -4.92
N ILE A 54 0.28 -6.84 -5.65
CA ILE A 54 0.85 -8.19 -5.77
C ILE A 54 1.92 -8.49 -4.71
N LEU A 55 2.39 -7.47 -3.98
CA LEU A 55 3.58 -7.56 -3.12
C LEU A 55 3.45 -8.60 -2.00
N ILE A 56 2.26 -8.74 -1.39
CA ILE A 56 2.05 -9.71 -0.31
C ILE A 56 2.13 -11.15 -0.83
N LEU A 57 1.59 -11.42 -2.02
CA LEU A 57 1.68 -12.74 -2.66
C LEU A 57 3.10 -13.02 -3.14
N TYR A 58 3.84 -12.01 -3.57
CA TYR A 58 5.26 -12.15 -3.86
C TYR A 58 6.05 -12.61 -2.63
N PHE A 59 5.84 -12.00 -1.46
CA PHE A 59 6.52 -12.44 -0.23
C PHE A 59 6.16 -13.87 0.19
N GLN A 60 4.86 -14.21 0.12
CA GLN A 60 4.37 -15.51 0.55
C GLN A 60 4.72 -16.62 -0.46
N SER A 61 4.42 -16.44 -1.74
CA SER A 61 4.52 -17.48 -2.77
C SER A 61 5.91 -17.55 -3.42
N PHE A 62 6.58 -16.42 -3.63
CA PHE A 62 7.89 -16.38 -4.31
C PHE A 62 9.05 -16.43 -3.30
N LEU A 63 9.05 -15.55 -2.28
CA LEU A 63 10.10 -15.56 -1.24
C LEU A 63 9.89 -16.66 -0.17
N ARG A 64 8.74 -17.34 -0.19
CA ARG A 64 8.38 -18.44 0.73
C ARG A 64 8.40 -18.03 2.20
N TRP A 65 8.00 -16.79 2.50
CA TRP A 65 7.87 -16.31 3.88
C TRP A 65 6.52 -16.68 4.48
N ASN A 66 6.48 -16.78 5.82
CA ASN A 66 5.22 -16.97 6.53
C ASN A 66 4.32 -15.70 6.42
N ASP A 67 3.03 -15.88 6.64
CA ASP A 67 2.03 -14.81 6.49
C ASP A 67 2.29 -13.62 7.43
N ASN A 68 2.82 -13.89 8.61
CA ASN A 68 3.11 -12.89 9.64
C ASN A 68 4.29 -11.99 9.22
N LEU A 69 5.40 -12.58 8.79
CA LEU A 69 6.57 -11.85 8.28
C LEU A 69 6.22 -11.07 7.02
N SER A 70 5.50 -11.70 6.09
CA SER A 70 5.04 -11.06 4.86
C SER A 70 4.19 -9.82 5.15
N THR A 71 3.25 -9.93 6.09
CA THR A 71 2.42 -8.81 6.54
C THR A 71 3.24 -7.71 7.22
N ALA A 72 4.20 -8.08 8.09
CA ALA A 72 5.05 -7.13 8.79
C ALA A 72 5.94 -6.33 7.83
N ILE A 73 6.58 -6.99 6.87
CA ILE A 73 7.42 -6.32 5.86
C ILE A 73 6.56 -5.44 4.93
N TYR A 74 5.39 -5.93 4.51
CA TYR A 74 4.45 -5.15 3.71
C TYR A 74 4.08 -3.82 4.39
N HIS A 75 3.67 -3.87 5.66
CA HIS A 75 3.29 -2.66 6.39
C HIS A 75 4.49 -1.77 6.75
N THR A 76 5.66 -2.36 6.98
CA THR A 76 6.91 -1.59 7.16
C THR A 76 7.24 -0.79 5.90
N PHE A 77 7.11 -1.41 4.73
CA PHE A 77 7.27 -0.75 3.44
C PHE A 77 6.26 0.39 3.24
N VAL A 78 4.97 0.15 3.51
CA VAL A 78 3.93 1.17 3.43
C VAL A 78 4.20 2.32 4.40
N ALA A 79 4.56 2.03 5.65
CA ALA A 79 4.92 3.03 6.65
C ALA A 79 6.10 3.90 6.18
N LEU A 80 7.13 3.28 5.60
CA LEU A 80 8.28 4.01 5.06
C LEU A 80 7.85 4.92 3.89
N CYS A 81 6.99 4.46 2.98
CA CYS A 81 6.44 5.26 1.88
C CYS A 81 5.63 6.50 2.33
N TYR A 82 5.09 6.49 3.56
CA TYR A 82 4.36 7.61 4.15
C TYR A 82 5.19 8.42 5.15
N LEU A 83 6.36 7.93 5.56
CA LEU A 83 7.33 8.63 6.40
C LEU A 83 8.32 9.48 5.58
N THR A 84 8.84 8.92 4.49
CA THR A 84 9.79 9.58 3.58
C THR A 84 9.28 10.86 2.89
N PRO A 85 7.96 11.16 2.75
CA PRO A 85 7.48 12.49 2.36
C PRO A 85 8.05 13.64 3.18
N ILE A 86 8.29 13.43 4.48
CA ILE A 86 8.89 14.48 5.34
C ILE A 86 10.29 14.83 4.82
N LEU A 87 11.08 13.81 4.47
CA LEU A 87 12.42 14.01 3.90
C LEU A 87 12.34 14.68 2.52
N GLY A 88 11.43 14.23 1.65
CA GLY A 88 11.23 14.83 0.33
C GLY A 88 10.86 16.31 0.38
N ALA A 89 9.93 16.67 1.26
CA ALA A 89 9.53 18.07 1.48
C ALA A 89 10.70 18.92 1.99
N LEU A 90 11.47 18.43 2.97
CA LEU A 90 12.65 19.14 3.49
C LEU A 90 13.70 19.40 2.41
N ILE A 91 13.97 18.40 1.57
CA ILE A 91 14.95 18.50 0.46
C ILE A 91 14.46 19.50 -0.61
N ALA A 92 13.18 19.43 -0.98
CA ALA A 92 12.58 20.32 -1.97
C ALA A 92 12.56 21.78 -1.50
N ASP A 93 12.17 22.03 -0.25
CA ASP A 93 12.03 23.39 0.27
C ASP A 93 13.36 24.02 0.66
N SER A 94 14.36 23.23 1.05
CA SER A 94 15.63 23.74 1.58
C SER A 94 16.75 23.82 0.54
N TRP A 95 16.86 22.85 -0.38
CA TRP A 95 18.08 22.69 -1.18
C TRP A 95 17.85 22.60 -2.69
N LEU A 96 17.05 21.62 -3.15
CA LEU A 96 16.99 21.28 -4.58
C LEU A 96 15.88 22.03 -5.35
N GLY A 97 14.82 22.47 -4.65
CA GLY A 97 13.59 22.94 -5.28
C GLY A 97 12.72 21.77 -5.75
N LYS A 98 11.39 21.99 -5.84
CA LYS A 98 10.40 20.94 -6.13
C LYS A 98 10.72 20.15 -7.40
N PHE A 99 11.03 20.83 -8.51
CA PHE A 99 11.29 20.17 -9.80
C PHE A 99 12.50 19.21 -9.75
N LYS A 100 13.64 19.64 -9.22
CA LYS A 100 14.84 18.79 -9.15
C LYS A 100 14.63 17.63 -8.18
N THR A 101 13.96 17.87 -7.04
CA THR A 101 13.62 16.82 -6.10
C THR A 101 12.74 15.74 -6.74
N ILE A 102 11.72 16.14 -7.51
CA ILE A 102 10.85 15.19 -8.23
C ILE A 102 11.68 14.34 -9.19
N VAL A 103 12.52 14.95 -10.04
CA VAL A 103 13.33 14.21 -11.02
C VAL A 103 14.33 13.27 -10.34
N SER A 104 15.11 13.76 -9.37
CA SER A 104 16.12 12.93 -8.68
C SER A 104 15.51 11.75 -7.94
N LEU A 105 14.40 11.95 -7.22
CA LEU A 105 13.74 10.87 -6.49
C LEU A 105 12.96 9.92 -7.42
N SER A 106 12.47 10.40 -8.56
CA SER A 106 11.84 9.54 -9.58
C SER A 106 12.86 8.62 -10.27
N ILE A 107 14.12 9.06 -10.42
CA ILE A 107 15.22 8.19 -10.89
C ILE A 107 15.47 7.08 -9.86
N VAL A 108 15.61 7.44 -8.57
CA VAL A 108 15.78 6.47 -7.49
C VAL A 108 14.61 5.48 -7.44
N TYR A 109 13.39 5.97 -7.64
CA TYR A 109 12.20 5.13 -7.71
C TYR A 109 12.26 4.15 -8.88
N THR A 110 12.61 4.64 -10.08
CA THR A 110 12.72 3.80 -11.28
C THR A 110 13.77 2.70 -11.08
N ILE A 111 14.93 3.03 -10.52
CA ILE A 111 15.98 2.05 -10.18
C ILE A 111 15.44 1.02 -9.19
N GLY A 112 14.76 1.46 -8.13
CA GLY A 112 14.17 0.54 -7.15
C GLY A 112 13.19 -0.46 -7.77
N GLN A 113 12.33 -0.01 -8.70
CA GLN A 113 11.42 -0.91 -9.41
C GLN A 113 12.12 -1.87 -10.36
N VAL A 114 13.15 -1.42 -11.09
CA VAL A 114 13.95 -2.30 -11.93
C VAL A 114 14.65 -3.36 -11.08
N VAL A 115 15.19 -2.99 -9.91
CA VAL A 115 15.82 -3.94 -8.98
C VAL A 115 14.81 -4.99 -8.49
N VAL A 116 13.58 -4.61 -8.15
CA VAL A 116 12.52 -5.57 -7.76
C VAL A 116 12.08 -6.46 -8.94
N ALA A 117 11.96 -5.90 -10.13
CA ALA A 117 11.62 -6.66 -11.33
C ALA A 117 12.70 -7.72 -11.62
N VAL A 118 13.98 -7.33 -11.58
CA VAL A 118 15.12 -8.23 -11.72
C VAL A 118 15.13 -9.27 -10.60
N SER A 119 14.91 -8.88 -9.33
CA SER A 119 14.90 -9.83 -8.21
C SER A 119 13.81 -10.88 -8.31
N SER A 120 12.77 -10.65 -9.11
CA SER A 120 11.68 -11.62 -9.30
C SER A 120 11.91 -12.63 -10.43
N ILE A 121 13.04 -12.56 -11.14
CA ILE A 121 13.40 -13.51 -12.21
C ILE A 121 14.00 -14.77 -11.56
N ASN A 122 13.24 -15.87 -11.53
CA ASN A 122 13.71 -17.16 -10.98
C ASN A 122 14.99 -17.67 -11.68
N ASP A 123 15.03 -17.57 -13.01
CA ASP A 123 16.14 -18.07 -13.85
C ASP A 123 17.49 -17.37 -13.57
N LEU A 124 17.55 -16.29 -12.78
CA LEU A 124 18.82 -15.64 -12.40
C LEU A 124 19.70 -16.49 -11.48
N MET A 125 19.08 -17.36 -10.67
CA MET A 125 19.76 -18.15 -9.63
C MET A 125 19.37 -19.62 -9.66
N ASP A 126 18.62 -20.04 -10.67
CA ASP A 126 18.28 -21.43 -10.94
C ASP A 126 19.31 -22.02 -11.91
N PHE A 127 20.51 -22.35 -11.41
CA PHE A 127 21.58 -22.92 -12.24
C PHE A 127 21.34 -24.40 -12.54
N ASN A 128 20.58 -25.07 -11.66
CA ASN A 128 20.25 -26.48 -11.76
C ASN A 128 19.02 -26.76 -12.69
N HIS A 129 18.29 -25.71 -13.08
CA HIS A 129 17.10 -25.73 -13.95
C HIS A 129 15.93 -26.56 -13.38
N ASP A 130 15.84 -26.72 -12.06
CA ASP A 130 14.77 -27.46 -11.38
C ASP A 130 13.50 -26.59 -11.16
N GLY A 131 13.59 -25.31 -11.52
CA GLY A 131 12.55 -24.30 -11.39
C GLY A 131 12.63 -23.52 -10.09
N ASN A 132 13.42 -23.91 -9.10
CA ASN A 132 13.58 -23.24 -7.81
C ASN A 132 14.93 -22.52 -7.73
N PRO A 133 14.97 -21.30 -7.16
CA PRO A 133 16.23 -20.60 -7.01
C PRO A 133 17.15 -21.31 -6.00
N ASP A 134 18.38 -21.63 -6.42
CA ASP A 134 19.40 -22.29 -5.58
C ASP A 134 19.77 -21.41 -4.37
N ASN A 135 19.68 -20.09 -4.52
CA ASN A 135 19.98 -19.13 -3.47
C ASN A 135 18.91 -18.05 -3.29
N ILE A 136 17.92 -18.34 -2.44
CA ILE A 136 16.85 -17.41 -2.08
C ILE A 136 17.34 -16.12 -1.41
N SER A 137 18.52 -16.14 -0.76
CA SER A 137 19.02 -14.98 -0.01
C SER A 137 19.32 -13.78 -0.90
N VAL A 138 19.74 -14.00 -2.15
CA VAL A 138 20.02 -12.92 -3.10
C VAL A 138 18.71 -12.28 -3.59
N HIS A 139 17.68 -13.09 -3.87
CA HIS A 139 16.35 -12.57 -4.20
C HIS A 139 15.80 -11.71 -3.07
N VAL A 140 15.95 -12.15 -1.81
CA VAL A 140 15.57 -11.39 -0.62
C VAL A 140 16.35 -10.08 -0.55
N ALA A 141 17.68 -10.11 -0.64
CA ALA A 141 18.52 -8.93 -0.52
C ALA A 141 18.20 -7.87 -1.59
N LEU A 142 18.10 -8.29 -2.86
CA LEU A 142 17.72 -7.41 -3.96
C LEU A 142 16.32 -6.85 -3.78
N SER A 143 15.36 -7.67 -3.37
CA SER A 143 13.99 -7.23 -3.09
C SER A 143 13.94 -6.16 -1.99
N MET A 144 14.69 -6.36 -0.89
CA MET A 144 14.70 -5.40 0.23
C MET A 144 15.37 -4.07 -0.16
N VAL A 145 16.48 -4.12 -0.90
CA VAL A 145 17.13 -2.91 -1.44
C VAL A 145 16.18 -2.20 -2.40
N GLY A 146 15.53 -2.93 -3.31
CA GLY A 146 14.57 -2.39 -4.26
C GLY A 146 13.38 -1.69 -3.57
N LEU A 147 12.78 -2.34 -2.57
CA LEU A 147 11.66 -1.77 -1.79
C LEU A 147 12.07 -0.53 -0.99
N ALA A 148 13.28 -0.50 -0.42
CA ALA A 148 13.79 0.68 0.27
C ALA A 148 13.97 1.87 -0.68
N LEU A 149 14.53 1.63 -1.87
CA LEU A 149 14.67 2.64 -2.92
C LEU A 149 13.31 3.14 -3.41
N ILE A 150 12.36 2.24 -3.62
CA ILE A 150 10.98 2.59 -3.98
C ILE A 150 10.35 3.48 -2.91
N ALA A 151 10.46 3.10 -1.63
CA ALA A 151 9.86 3.84 -0.53
C ALA A 151 10.44 5.24 -0.38
N LEU A 152 11.75 5.41 -0.60
CA LEU A 152 12.41 6.73 -0.67
C LEU A 152 11.92 7.53 -1.88
N GLY A 153 11.81 6.89 -3.04
CA GLY A 153 11.35 7.48 -4.29
C GLY A 153 9.91 7.98 -4.22
N THR A 154 8.93 7.07 -4.11
CA THR A 154 7.50 7.41 -4.10
C THR A 154 7.15 8.36 -2.95
N GLY A 155 7.67 8.11 -1.75
CA GLY A 155 7.33 8.96 -0.61
C GLY A 155 7.89 10.37 -0.75
N GLY A 156 9.13 10.53 -1.22
CA GLY A 156 9.70 11.87 -1.35
C GLY A 156 9.13 12.69 -2.53
N ILE A 157 8.57 12.08 -3.57
CA ILE A 157 7.88 12.80 -4.65
C ILE A 157 6.45 13.24 -4.28
N LYS A 158 5.73 12.47 -3.45
CA LYS A 158 4.33 12.73 -3.06
C LYS A 158 4.01 14.18 -2.63
N PRO A 159 4.76 14.81 -1.71
CA PRO A 159 4.46 16.18 -1.28
C PRO A 159 4.84 17.22 -2.34
N CYS A 160 5.72 16.86 -3.29
CA CYS A 160 6.28 17.78 -4.26
C CYS A 160 5.42 17.89 -5.52
N VAL A 161 4.92 16.77 -6.07
CA VAL A 161 4.21 16.74 -7.37
C VAL A 161 2.90 17.53 -7.32
N SER A 162 2.07 17.31 -6.31
CA SER A 162 0.79 18.01 -6.15
C SER A 162 0.99 19.52 -5.95
N ALA A 163 1.96 19.90 -5.12
CA ALA A 163 2.33 21.29 -4.90
C ALA A 163 2.90 21.93 -6.17
N PHE A 164 3.73 21.22 -6.94
CA PHE A 164 4.31 21.68 -8.19
C PHE A 164 3.25 21.89 -9.28
N GLY A 165 2.26 21.00 -9.37
CA GLY A 165 1.10 21.16 -10.24
C GLY A 165 0.25 22.38 -9.88
N GLY A 166 0.02 22.62 -8.59
CA GLY A 166 -0.68 23.81 -8.10
C GLY A 166 0.05 25.12 -8.42
N ASP A 167 1.38 25.12 -8.39
CA ASP A 167 2.23 26.29 -8.68
C ASP A 167 2.20 26.72 -10.17
N GLN A 168 1.63 25.91 -11.07
CA GLN A 168 1.51 26.26 -12.49
C GLN A 168 0.44 27.32 -12.76
N PHE A 169 -0.44 27.60 -11.78
CA PHE A 169 -1.52 28.56 -11.91
C PHE A 169 -1.18 29.89 -11.24
N GLU A 170 -1.60 31.00 -11.86
CA GLU A 170 -1.38 32.34 -11.30
C GLU A 170 -2.51 32.78 -10.36
N LYS A 171 -2.24 33.84 -9.57
CA LYS A 171 -3.24 34.44 -8.67
C LYS A 171 -4.37 35.04 -9.54
N GLY A 172 -5.54 34.41 -9.52
CA GLY A 172 -6.69 34.75 -10.37
C GLY A 172 -7.27 33.55 -11.15
N GLN A 173 -6.49 32.47 -11.30
CA GLN A 173 -6.90 31.26 -12.04
C GLN A 173 -7.47 30.15 -11.14
N GLU A 174 -8.24 30.52 -10.10
CA GLU A 174 -8.70 29.54 -9.09
C GLU A 174 -9.64 28.47 -9.66
N LYS A 175 -10.51 28.85 -10.61
CA LYS A 175 -11.42 27.91 -11.29
C LYS A 175 -10.66 26.86 -12.09
N GLN A 176 -9.60 27.25 -12.80
CA GLN A 176 -8.73 26.33 -13.55
C GLN A 176 -7.94 25.42 -12.62
N ARG A 177 -7.39 25.98 -11.52
CA ARG A 177 -6.69 25.21 -10.48
C ARG A 177 -7.58 24.15 -9.84
N ASN A 178 -8.83 24.48 -9.48
CA ASN A 178 -9.76 23.51 -8.91
C ASN A 178 -10.10 22.38 -9.90
N ARG A 179 -10.33 22.73 -11.18
CA ARG A 179 -10.58 21.73 -12.22
C ARG A 179 -9.37 20.83 -12.49
N PHE A 180 -8.16 21.38 -12.40
CA PHE A 180 -6.93 20.57 -12.44
C PHE A 180 -6.89 19.55 -11.30
N PHE A 181 -7.19 19.94 -10.06
CA PHE A 181 -7.23 18.98 -8.95
C PHE A 181 -8.31 17.90 -9.14
N SER A 182 -9.43 18.22 -9.79
CA SER A 182 -10.43 17.20 -10.16
C SER A 182 -9.90 16.21 -11.21
N ILE A 183 -9.19 16.69 -12.24
CA ILE A 183 -8.56 15.83 -13.26
C ILE A 183 -7.44 14.98 -12.64
N PHE A 184 -6.65 15.58 -11.75
CA PHE A 184 -5.59 14.91 -11.00
C PHE A 184 -6.18 13.78 -10.13
N TYR A 185 -7.29 14.05 -9.44
CA TYR A 185 -8.02 13.03 -8.68
C TYR A 185 -8.56 11.90 -9.57
N LEU A 186 -9.10 12.24 -10.74
CA LEU A 186 -9.53 11.23 -11.71
C LEU A 186 -8.36 10.36 -12.18
N ALA A 187 -7.21 10.96 -12.48
CA ALA A 187 -6.00 10.25 -12.90
C ALA A 187 -5.49 9.29 -11.81
N ILE A 188 -5.52 9.68 -10.53
CA ILE A 188 -5.15 8.81 -9.41
C ILE A 188 -6.05 7.57 -9.35
N ASN A 189 -7.38 7.76 -9.39
CA ASN A 189 -8.33 6.66 -9.28
C ASN A 189 -8.30 5.76 -10.51
N ALA A 190 -8.18 6.33 -11.72
CA ALA A 190 -8.03 5.57 -12.96
C ALA A 190 -6.73 4.75 -12.97
N GLY A 191 -5.61 5.34 -12.54
CA GLY A 191 -4.33 4.64 -12.43
C GLY A 191 -4.39 3.48 -11.44
N SER A 192 -4.96 3.72 -10.25
CA SER A 192 -5.19 2.68 -9.24
C SER A 192 -6.06 1.55 -9.78
N LEU A 193 -7.24 1.86 -10.32
CA LEU A 193 -8.19 0.89 -10.86
C LEU A 193 -7.58 0.01 -11.96
N LEU A 194 -6.91 0.63 -12.94
CA LEU A 194 -6.31 -0.13 -14.04
C LEU A 194 -5.15 -0.99 -13.54
N SER A 195 -4.34 -0.49 -12.60
CA SER A 195 -3.20 -1.24 -12.08
C SER A 195 -3.60 -2.46 -11.25
N THR A 196 -4.64 -2.34 -10.42
CA THR A 196 -5.12 -3.46 -9.59
C THR A 196 -5.86 -4.53 -10.39
N ILE A 197 -6.23 -4.23 -11.64
CA ILE A 197 -6.78 -5.22 -12.58
C ILE A 197 -5.66 -5.84 -13.41
N ILE A 198 -4.86 -5.00 -14.07
CA ILE A 198 -3.88 -5.44 -15.07
C ILE A 198 -2.70 -6.15 -14.42
N THR A 199 -2.13 -5.62 -13.33
CA THR A 199 -0.92 -6.20 -12.73
C THR A 199 -1.15 -7.61 -12.17
N PRO A 200 -2.24 -7.91 -11.44
CA PRO A 200 -2.60 -9.29 -11.09
C PRO A 200 -2.83 -10.21 -12.29
N MET A 201 -3.44 -9.71 -13.37
CA MET A 201 -3.60 -10.50 -14.61
C MET A 201 -2.26 -10.87 -15.24
N LEU A 202 -1.28 -9.96 -15.21
CA LEU A 202 0.08 -10.22 -15.69
C LEU A 202 0.82 -11.24 -14.81
N ARG A 203 0.59 -11.24 -13.49
CA ARG A 203 1.18 -12.22 -12.55
C ARG A 203 0.75 -13.66 -12.86
N VAL A 204 -0.51 -13.87 -13.23
CA VAL A 204 -1.06 -15.22 -13.48
C VAL A 204 -0.55 -15.82 -14.79
N GLN A 205 -0.05 -15.01 -15.72
CA GLN A 205 0.55 -15.53 -16.94
C GLN A 205 1.73 -16.44 -16.61
N GLU A 206 1.86 -17.52 -17.35
CA GLU A 206 3.00 -18.43 -17.25
C GLU A 206 4.20 -17.83 -17.97
N CYS A 207 5.31 -17.64 -17.26
CA CYS A 207 6.58 -17.25 -17.85
C CYS A 207 7.76 -17.96 -17.18
N GLY A 208 8.89 -17.98 -17.89
CA GLY A 208 10.10 -18.69 -17.53
C GLY A 208 10.68 -19.39 -18.76
N ILE A 209 12.01 -19.38 -18.90
CA ILE A 209 12.68 -19.97 -20.07
C ILE A 209 12.70 -21.49 -19.92
N HIS A 210 12.92 -21.97 -18.69
CA HIS A 210 13.12 -23.40 -18.40
C HIS A 210 11.95 -24.03 -17.61
N SER A 211 11.35 -23.28 -16.68
CA SER A 211 10.18 -23.70 -15.90
C SER A 211 9.05 -22.68 -16.00
N LYS A 212 7.86 -23.11 -16.43
CA LYS A 212 6.67 -22.25 -16.49
C LYS A 212 6.12 -22.00 -15.10
N LYS A 213 6.29 -20.78 -14.57
CA LYS A 213 5.75 -20.36 -13.27
C LYS A 213 4.98 -19.04 -13.41
N ALA A 214 4.28 -18.63 -12.34
CA ALA A 214 3.60 -17.34 -12.28
C ALA A 214 4.59 -16.19 -12.54
N CYS A 215 4.25 -15.29 -13.46
CA CYS A 215 5.16 -14.27 -13.97
C CYS A 215 5.26 -13.01 -13.12
N TYR A 216 5.97 -13.10 -11.99
CA TYR A 216 6.34 -11.93 -11.21
C TYR A 216 7.24 -10.91 -11.97
N PRO A 217 8.20 -11.32 -12.81
CA PRO A 217 9.02 -10.39 -13.60
C PRO A 217 8.21 -9.46 -14.48
N LEU A 218 7.19 -9.98 -15.15
CA LEU A 218 6.30 -9.16 -15.99
C LEU A 218 5.41 -8.25 -15.13
N ALA A 219 4.89 -8.79 -14.03
CA ALA A 219 4.02 -8.06 -13.12
C ALA A 219 4.74 -6.88 -12.42
N PHE A 220 6.03 -6.98 -12.11
CA PHE A 220 6.84 -5.86 -11.61
C PHE A 220 7.49 -5.03 -12.74
N GLY A 221 7.81 -5.65 -13.87
CA GLY A 221 8.47 -5.01 -15.00
C GLY A 221 7.58 -3.99 -15.74
N VAL A 222 6.28 -4.27 -15.90
CA VAL A 222 5.34 -3.33 -16.52
C VAL A 222 5.19 -2.04 -15.69
N PRO A 223 4.94 -2.10 -14.37
CA PRO A 223 5.04 -0.93 -13.47
C PRO A 223 6.37 -0.19 -13.59
N ALA A 224 7.51 -0.90 -13.69
CA ALA A 224 8.83 -0.27 -13.79
C ALA A 224 9.00 0.50 -15.11
N ALA A 225 8.55 -0.07 -16.22
CA ALA A 225 8.56 0.57 -17.53
C ALA A 225 7.64 1.81 -17.55
N LEU A 226 6.45 1.72 -16.97
CA LEU A 226 5.54 2.86 -16.85
C LEU A 226 6.10 3.97 -15.97
N MET A 227 6.83 3.63 -14.89
CA MET A 227 7.52 4.63 -14.08
C MET A 227 8.64 5.33 -14.86
N ALA A 228 9.40 4.60 -15.68
CA ALA A 228 10.40 5.19 -16.56
C ALA A 228 9.77 6.14 -17.59
N VAL A 229 8.64 5.72 -18.21
CA VAL A 229 7.85 6.58 -19.10
C VAL A 229 7.36 7.83 -18.36
N SER A 230 6.87 7.69 -17.13
CA SER A 230 6.44 8.80 -16.27
C SER A 230 7.54 9.85 -16.13
N LEU A 231 8.76 9.40 -15.80
CA LEU A 231 9.93 10.26 -15.65
C LEU A 231 10.28 10.96 -16.97
N ILE A 232 10.30 10.25 -18.10
CA ILE A 232 10.61 10.82 -19.41
C ILE A 232 9.59 11.90 -19.78
N VAL A 233 8.29 11.60 -19.66
CA VAL A 233 7.20 12.54 -19.92
C VAL A 233 7.33 13.78 -19.05
N PHE A 234 7.62 13.61 -17.76
CA PHE A 234 7.80 14.72 -16.84
C PHE A 234 8.99 15.61 -17.24
N VAL A 235 10.12 15.03 -17.65
CA VAL A 235 11.32 15.77 -18.05
C VAL A 235 11.14 16.48 -19.40
N ILE A 236 10.39 15.92 -20.35
CA ILE A 236 10.07 16.57 -21.63
C ILE A 236 9.33 17.90 -21.38
N GLY A 237 8.40 17.93 -20.42
CA GLY A 237 7.70 19.16 -20.03
C GLY A 237 8.56 20.22 -19.32
N SER A 238 9.85 19.94 -19.05
CA SER A 238 10.71 20.79 -18.22
C SER A 238 10.92 22.22 -18.71
N GLY A 239 10.83 22.46 -20.03
CA GLY A 239 10.91 23.78 -20.63
C GLY A 239 9.66 24.63 -20.42
N MET A 240 8.52 24.00 -20.10
CA MET A 240 7.21 24.64 -20.00
C MET A 240 6.76 24.91 -18.56
N TYR A 241 7.47 24.35 -17.57
CA TYR A 241 7.07 24.50 -16.17
C TYR A 241 7.52 25.81 -15.54
N LYS A 242 6.64 26.38 -14.72
CA LYS A 242 6.98 27.45 -13.79
C LYS A 242 7.73 26.85 -12.60
N LYS A 243 9.04 27.16 -12.49
CA LYS A 243 9.92 26.66 -11.42
C LYS A 243 10.07 27.72 -10.34
N VAL A 244 9.36 27.53 -9.23
CA VAL A 244 9.42 28.42 -8.06
C VAL A 244 10.72 28.16 -7.28
N GLN A 245 11.37 29.22 -6.79
CA GLN A 245 12.57 29.09 -5.97
C GLN A 245 12.27 28.49 -4.58
N PRO A 246 13.23 27.76 -3.97
CA PRO A 246 13.02 27.13 -2.66
C PRO A 246 12.71 28.18 -1.57
N GLN A 247 11.60 27.97 -0.85
CA GLN A 247 11.28 28.78 0.33
C GLN A 247 11.88 28.06 1.54
N GLY A 248 13.04 28.54 2.02
CA GLY A 248 13.88 27.82 2.98
C GLY A 248 13.16 27.25 4.22
N ASN A 249 13.83 26.31 4.90
CA ASN A 249 13.27 25.37 5.87
C ASN A 249 12.23 25.92 6.89
N VAL A 250 10.95 25.83 6.53
CA VAL A 250 9.80 26.20 7.39
C VAL A 250 9.69 25.27 8.60
N MET A 251 9.96 23.97 8.42
CA MET A 251 9.90 22.99 9.50
C MET A 251 10.91 23.28 10.61
N ALA A 252 12.13 23.71 10.25
CA ALA A 252 13.13 24.14 11.23
C ALA A 252 12.70 25.39 12.00
N LYS A 253 12.00 26.35 11.35
CA LYS A 253 11.44 27.53 12.03
C LYS A 253 10.38 27.13 13.05
N VAL A 254 9.48 26.22 12.68
CA VAL A 254 8.45 25.69 13.58
C VAL A 254 9.08 24.93 14.75
N ALA A 255 10.02 24.02 14.48
CA ALA A 255 10.70 23.24 15.52
C ALA A 255 11.46 24.14 16.52
N ARG A 256 12.15 25.18 16.04
CA ARG A 256 12.82 26.18 16.90
C ARG A 256 11.81 26.97 17.74
N CYS A 257 10.70 27.39 17.14
CA CYS A 257 9.64 28.13 17.85
C CYS A 257 9.02 27.29 18.97
N VAL A 258 8.66 26.04 18.67
CA VAL A 258 8.10 25.09 19.63
C VAL A 258 9.11 24.74 20.73
N GLY A 259 10.36 24.42 20.36
CA GLY A 259 11.43 24.14 21.32
C GLY A 259 11.72 25.32 22.26
N PHE A 260 11.70 26.54 21.73
CA PHE A 260 11.82 27.75 22.53
C PHE A 260 10.62 27.94 23.47
N ALA A 261 9.39 27.75 23.00
CA ALA A 261 8.18 27.83 23.81
C ALA A 261 8.21 26.84 24.98
N ILE A 262 8.63 25.60 24.73
CA ILE A 262 8.74 24.55 25.75
C ILE A 262 9.84 24.90 26.75
N LYS A 263 11.02 25.32 26.28
CA LYS A 263 12.14 25.72 27.14
C LYS A 263 11.74 26.88 28.07
N ASN A 264 11.04 27.89 27.55
CA ASN A 264 10.57 29.02 28.36
C ASN A 264 9.48 28.60 29.35
N ARG A 265 8.54 27.76 28.94
CA ARG A 265 7.50 27.22 29.84
C ARG A 265 8.12 26.46 31.03
N VAL A 266 9.19 25.70 30.80
CA VAL A 266 9.91 24.98 31.86
C VAL A 266 10.70 25.95 32.75
N ARG A 267 11.35 26.96 32.17
CA ARG A 267 12.16 27.96 32.89
C ARG A 267 11.31 28.89 33.77
N HIS A 268 10.10 29.24 33.34
CA HIS A 268 9.19 30.14 34.05
C HIS A 268 8.06 29.40 34.79
N ARG A 269 8.25 28.11 35.12
CA ARG A 269 7.30 27.27 35.89
C ARG A 269 7.15 27.66 37.38
N SER A 270 7.69 28.82 37.79
CA SER A 270 7.60 29.34 39.15
C SER A 270 6.34 30.20 39.32
N LYS A 271 5.76 30.24 40.53
CA LYS A 271 4.50 30.94 40.88
C LYS A 271 4.51 32.47 40.66
N LYS A 272 5.64 33.05 40.20
CA LYS A 272 5.85 34.50 39.99
C LYS A 272 5.29 35.04 38.67
N PHE A 273 4.93 34.20 37.70
CA PHE A 273 4.44 34.65 36.38
C PHE A 273 2.95 34.33 36.17
N PRO A 274 2.17 35.23 35.52
CA PRO A 274 0.76 35.00 35.25
C PRO A 274 0.57 33.81 34.29
N LYS A 275 -0.45 32.98 34.54
CA LYS A 275 -0.80 31.85 33.69
C LYS A 275 -1.30 32.38 32.33
N ARG A 276 -0.60 32.04 31.24
CA ARG A 276 -1.06 32.32 29.86
C ARG A 276 -2.12 31.30 29.42
N GLU A 277 -3.05 31.71 28.56
CA GLU A 277 -4.18 30.86 28.09
C GLU A 277 -3.72 29.64 27.26
N HIS A 278 -2.66 29.77 26.44
CA HIS A 278 -2.12 28.67 25.65
C HIS A 278 -0.61 28.47 25.87
N TRP A 279 -0.14 27.22 25.91
CA TRP A 279 1.26 26.90 26.19
C TRP A 279 2.25 27.41 25.12
N LEU A 280 1.77 27.66 23.89
CA LEU A 280 2.57 28.27 22.83
C LEU A 280 2.80 29.77 23.03
N ASP A 281 2.04 30.45 23.91
CA ASP A 281 2.22 31.88 24.19
C ASP A 281 3.51 32.17 24.97
N TRP A 282 4.18 31.14 25.47
CA TRP A 282 5.52 31.26 26.02
C TRP A 282 6.60 31.53 24.95
N ALA A 283 6.29 31.29 23.66
CA ALA A 283 7.11 31.77 22.56
C ALA A 283 7.10 33.31 22.49
N ASN A 284 6.03 33.95 22.97
CA ASN A 284 5.92 35.42 22.99
C ASN A 284 6.93 36.10 23.93
N GLU A 285 7.65 35.37 24.80
CA GLU A 285 8.66 35.99 25.68
C GLU A 285 10.00 36.25 24.99
N LYS A 286 10.27 35.62 23.82
CA LYS A 286 11.38 36.05 22.96
C LYS A 286 11.23 37.52 22.54
N TYR A 287 10.03 38.08 22.67
CA TYR A 287 9.63 39.37 22.14
C TYR A 287 10.07 40.51 23.04
N ASP A 288 10.09 40.33 24.37
CA ASP A 288 10.53 41.37 25.31
C ASP A 288 12.05 41.58 25.29
N VAL A 289 12.83 40.58 24.86
CA VAL A 289 14.30 40.64 24.79
C VAL A 289 14.81 41.15 23.43
N MET A 290 13.94 41.21 22.42
CA MET A 290 14.30 41.48 21.01
C MET A 290 13.53 42.70 20.48
N SER A 291 13.39 43.74 21.31
CA SER A 291 12.61 44.97 21.09
C SER A 291 13.12 45.88 19.96
N ASP A 292 14.09 45.44 19.16
CA ASP A 292 14.73 46.21 18.07
C ASP A 292 14.38 45.65 16.67
N LEU A 293 13.40 44.74 16.57
CA LEU A 293 12.97 44.15 15.30
C LEU A 293 11.99 45.05 14.52
N SER A 294 12.14 45.08 13.19
CA SER A 294 11.24 45.81 12.29
C SER A 294 9.75 45.39 12.45
N PRO A 295 8.78 46.31 12.27
CA PRO A 295 7.34 46.01 12.43
C PRO A 295 6.85 44.84 11.57
N ARG A 296 7.42 44.67 10.37
CA ARG A 296 7.09 43.58 9.44
C ARG A 296 7.54 42.20 9.94
N SER A 297 8.66 42.14 10.65
CA SER A 297 9.17 40.88 11.20
C SER A 297 8.39 40.42 12.44
N LEU A 298 7.85 41.37 13.22
CA LEU A 298 6.94 41.09 14.34
C LEU A 298 5.64 40.43 13.84
N GLN A 299 5.00 41.02 12.83
CA GLN A 299 3.74 40.54 12.26
C GLN A 299 3.86 39.13 11.65
N LEU A 300 4.97 38.84 10.96
CA LEU A 300 5.22 37.52 10.38
C LEU A 300 5.37 36.43 11.47
N GLN A 301 5.93 36.80 12.62
CA GLN A 301 6.17 35.86 13.72
C GLN A 301 4.92 35.63 14.58
N GLU A 302 4.07 36.63 14.78
CA GLU A 302 2.73 36.45 15.37
C GLU A 302 1.83 35.55 14.50
N GLN A 303 1.86 35.76 13.18
CA GLN A 303 1.19 34.89 12.22
C GLN A 303 1.69 33.44 12.35
N LEU A 304 3.02 33.25 12.46
CA LEU A 304 3.62 31.93 12.64
C LEU A 304 3.12 31.25 13.92
N ILE A 305 3.11 31.94 15.07
CA ILE A 305 2.63 31.38 16.34
C ILE A 305 1.15 31.02 16.26
N SER A 306 0.33 31.90 15.70
CA SER A 306 -1.10 31.65 15.51
C SER A 306 -1.34 30.42 14.63
N GLN A 307 -0.60 30.29 13.52
CA GLN A 307 -0.65 29.12 12.67
C GLN A 307 -0.23 27.85 13.40
N ILE A 308 0.86 27.87 14.17
CA ILE A 308 1.30 26.69 14.95
C ILE A 308 0.24 26.28 15.98
N LYS A 309 -0.44 27.24 16.63
CA LYS A 309 -1.56 26.92 17.54
C LYS A 309 -2.69 26.21 16.81
N MET A 310 -3.06 26.68 15.61
CA MET A 310 -4.09 26.05 14.79
C MET A 310 -3.68 24.63 14.37
N VAL A 311 -2.45 24.44 13.89
CA VAL A 311 -1.94 23.11 13.53
C VAL A 311 -1.94 22.18 14.74
N THR A 312 -1.53 22.66 15.92
CA THR A 312 -1.53 21.86 17.17
C THR A 312 -2.95 21.36 17.52
N ARG A 313 -3.97 22.22 17.37
CA ARG A 313 -5.37 21.82 17.57
C ARG A 313 -5.82 20.75 16.58
N VAL A 314 -5.43 20.89 15.31
CA VAL A 314 -5.73 19.89 14.27
C VAL A 314 -5.01 18.56 14.54
N MET A 315 -3.75 18.60 14.97
CA MET A 315 -3.01 17.38 15.35
C MET A 315 -3.72 16.61 16.48
N PHE A 316 -4.25 17.32 17.49
CA PHE A 316 -5.01 16.68 18.57
C PHE A 316 -6.30 16.01 18.05
N LEU A 317 -6.99 16.64 17.11
CA LEU A 317 -8.18 16.06 16.46
C LEU A 317 -7.83 14.82 15.62
N TYR A 318 -6.59 14.70 15.14
CA TYR A 318 -6.12 13.61 14.30
C TYR A 318 -5.58 12.39 15.08
N ILE A 319 -5.48 12.46 16.42
CA ILE A 319 -5.01 11.34 17.27
C ILE A 319 -5.74 10.02 16.99
N PRO A 320 -7.06 9.96 16.71
CA PRO A 320 -7.75 8.71 16.41
C PRO A 320 -7.51 8.16 14.99
N LEU A 321 -7.02 8.97 14.05
CA LEU A 321 -6.88 8.58 12.63
C LEU A 321 -5.91 7.42 12.37
N PRO A 322 -4.78 7.24 13.09
CA PRO A 322 -3.92 6.08 12.93
C PRO A 322 -4.66 4.75 13.05
N MET A 323 -5.69 4.65 13.91
CA MET A 323 -6.49 3.43 14.03
C MET A 323 -7.28 3.14 12.77
N PHE A 324 -7.83 4.17 12.12
CA PHE A 324 -8.51 4.00 10.84
C PHE A 324 -7.54 3.48 9.77
N TRP A 325 -6.35 4.05 9.67
CA TRP A 325 -5.34 3.62 8.69
C TRP A 325 -4.81 2.21 8.98
N ALA A 326 -4.64 1.85 10.25
CA ALA A 326 -4.26 0.49 10.66
C ALA A 326 -5.29 -0.56 10.23
N LEU A 327 -6.57 -0.19 10.13
CA LEU A 327 -7.63 -1.05 9.61
C LEU A 327 -7.66 -1.02 8.07
N PHE A 328 -7.66 0.17 7.48
CA PHE A 328 -7.79 0.36 6.03
C PHE A 328 -6.65 -0.27 5.23
N ASP A 329 -5.41 -0.21 5.71
CA ASP A 329 -4.27 -0.75 4.97
C ASP A 329 -4.19 -2.29 5.00
N GLN A 330 -4.97 -2.97 5.85
CA GLN A 330 -5.02 -4.44 5.89
C GLN A 330 -5.67 -5.06 4.66
N GLN A 331 -6.45 -4.27 3.90
CA GLN A 331 -7.08 -4.74 2.66
C GLN A 331 -6.05 -5.27 1.64
N GLY A 332 -4.83 -4.72 1.67
CA GLY A 332 -3.77 -5.11 0.75
C GLY A 332 -2.89 -6.27 1.23
N SER A 333 -3.00 -6.66 2.50
CA SER A 333 -2.22 -7.73 3.13
C SER A 333 -3.13 -8.87 3.61
N ARG A 334 -3.70 -8.75 4.80
CA ARG A 334 -4.49 -9.80 5.45
C ARG A 334 -5.73 -10.19 4.66
N TRP A 335 -6.43 -9.24 4.04
CA TRP A 335 -7.61 -9.57 3.23
C TRP A 335 -7.23 -10.28 1.94
N THR A 336 -6.09 -9.92 1.33
CA THR A 336 -5.53 -10.65 0.18
C THR A 336 -5.19 -12.08 0.57
N LEU A 337 -4.56 -12.29 1.73
CA LEU A 337 -4.24 -13.63 2.26
C LEU A 337 -5.50 -14.44 2.60
N GLN A 338 -6.52 -13.81 3.19
CA GLN A 338 -7.82 -14.46 3.40
C GLN A 338 -8.43 -14.89 2.07
N ALA A 339 -8.35 -14.04 1.03
CA ALA A 339 -8.90 -14.35 -0.28
C ALA A 339 -8.17 -15.52 -0.99
N THR A 340 -6.91 -15.84 -0.66
CA THR A 340 -6.22 -17.02 -1.23
C THR A 340 -6.84 -18.34 -0.78
N THR A 341 -7.52 -18.34 0.37
CA THR A 341 -8.24 -19.51 0.92
C THR A 341 -9.69 -19.60 0.45
N MET A 342 -10.13 -18.70 -0.44
CA MET A 342 -11.48 -18.67 -0.99
C MET A 342 -11.49 -19.23 -2.42
N ASN A 343 -12.66 -19.66 -2.90
CA ASN A 343 -12.81 -20.27 -4.23
C ASN A 343 -12.55 -19.29 -5.39
N GLY A 344 -12.63 -17.98 -5.18
CA GLY A 344 -12.36 -16.92 -6.17
C GLY A 344 -13.33 -16.87 -7.37
N LYS A 345 -14.33 -17.76 -7.45
CA LYS A 345 -15.22 -17.89 -8.61
C LYS A 345 -16.49 -17.07 -8.45
N ILE A 346 -16.69 -16.10 -9.34
CA ILE A 346 -17.96 -15.38 -9.52
C ILE A 346 -18.57 -15.81 -10.84
N GLY A 347 -19.41 -16.85 -10.79
CA GLY A 347 -19.99 -17.46 -11.99
C GLY A 347 -18.92 -18.06 -12.88
N ILE A 348 -18.71 -17.46 -14.07
CA ILE A 348 -17.70 -17.88 -15.05
C ILE A 348 -16.34 -17.18 -14.89
N ILE A 349 -16.28 -16.11 -14.07
CA ILE A 349 -15.06 -15.31 -13.91
C ILE A 349 -14.33 -15.76 -12.65
N GLU A 350 -13.05 -16.10 -12.79
CA GLU A 350 -12.16 -16.36 -11.66
C GLU A 350 -11.40 -15.08 -11.30
N ILE A 351 -11.68 -14.55 -10.12
CA ILE A 351 -11.05 -13.36 -9.56
C ILE A 351 -9.86 -13.78 -8.73
N GLN A 352 -8.72 -13.17 -9.01
CA GLN A 352 -7.50 -13.44 -8.28
C GLN A 352 -7.52 -12.75 -6.90
N PRO A 353 -6.90 -13.34 -5.85
CA PRO A 353 -6.92 -12.77 -4.51
C PRO A 353 -6.41 -11.31 -4.42
N ASP A 354 -5.36 -10.99 -5.17
CA ASP A 354 -4.75 -9.67 -5.28
C ASP A 354 -5.63 -8.64 -6.02
N GLN A 355 -6.65 -9.08 -6.77
CA GLN A 355 -7.63 -8.18 -7.40
C GLN A 355 -8.67 -7.64 -6.42
N MET A 356 -8.73 -8.12 -5.17
CA MET A 356 -9.64 -7.61 -4.14
C MET A 356 -9.50 -6.08 -3.94
N GLN A 357 -8.29 -5.55 -4.11
CA GLN A 357 -8.01 -4.12 -4.00
C GLN A 357 -8.70 -3.27 -5.08
N THR A 358 -9.09 -3.88 -6.21
CA THR A 358 -9.86 -3.22 -7.28
C THR A 358 -11.22 -2.74 -6.79
N VAL A 359 -11.87 -3.49 -5.89
CA VAL A 359 -13.19 -3.16 -5.36
C VAL A 359 -13.15 -1.79 -4.67
N ASN A 360 -12.08 -1.49 -3.94
CA ASN A 360 -11.92 -0.18 -3.29
C ASN A 360 -11.88 0.98 -4.30
N ALA A 361 -11.13 0.84 -5.40
CA ALA A 361 -11.07 1.86 -6.45
C ALA A 361 -12.43 2.08 -7.13
N ILE A 362 -13.15 1.00 -7.43
CA ILE A 362 -14.52 1.05 -8.00
C ILE A 362 -15.47 1.76 -7.03
N LEU A 363 -15.45 1.36 -5.76
CA LEU A 363 -16.30 1.94 -4.72
C LEU A 363 -16.02 3.43 -4.54
N ILE A 364 -14.76 3.88 -4.57
CA ILE A 364 -14.45 5.31 -4.47
C ILE A 364 -15.03 6.09 -5.65
N ILE A 365 -14.85 5.61 -6.88
CA ILE A 365 -15.34 6.28 -8.10
C ILE A 365 -16.88 6.39 -8.10
N ILE A 366 -17.58 5.38 -7.59
CA ILE A 366 -19.05 5.32 -7.56
C ILE A 366 -19.61 6.06 -6.34
N LEU A 367 -19.08 5.78 -5.15
CA LEU A 367 -19.65 6.24 -3.88
C LEU A 367 -19.39 7.73 -3.64
N VAL A 368 -18.26 8.29 -4.09
CA VAL A 368 -17.98 9.73 -3.90
C VAL A 368 -19.05 10.61 -4.58
N PRO A 369 -19.36 10.45 -5.88
CA PRO A 369 -20.44 11.19 -6.53
C PRO A 369 -21.81 10.94 -5.88
N ILE A 370 -22.13 9.70 -5.49
CA ILE A 370 -23.40 9.37 -4.84
C ILE A 370 -23.53 10.09 -3.49
N MET A 371 -22.46 10.09 -2.69
CA MET A 371 -22.48 10.73 -1.38
C MET A 371 -22.63 12.24 -1.51
N ASP A 372 -21.93 12.87 -2.45
CA ASP A 372 -21.94 14.33 -2.63
C ASP A 372 -23.19 14.84 -3.37
N ALA A 373 -23.69 14.13 -4.37
CA ALA A 373 -24.84 14.57 -5.17
C ALA A 373 -26.20 14.12 -4.61
N VAL A 374 -26.25 13.01 -3.88
CA VAL A 374 -27.51 12.40 -3.42
C VAL A 374 -27.58 12.37 -1.89
N VAL A 375 -26.64 11.68 -1.22
CA VAL A 375 -26.79 11.38 0.21
C VAL A 375 -26.69 12.64 1.08
N TYR A 376 -25.63 13.43 0.96
CA TYR A 376 -25.48 14.64 1.78
C TYR A 376 -26.57 15.69 1.51
N PRO A 377 -26.98 15.96 0.26
CA PRO A 377 -28.11 16.85 -0.01
C PRO A 377 -29.44 16.35 0.57
N LEU A 378 -29.71 15.04 0.55
CA LEU A 378 -30.90 14.46 1.18
C LEU A 378 -30.88 14.60 2.71
N ILE A 379 -29.74 14.32 3.34
CA ILE A 379 -29.57 14.52 4.80
C ILE A 379 -29.78 15.99 5.18
N ALA A 380 -29.28 16.91 4.34
CA ALA A 380 -29.50 18.34 4.53
C ALA A 380 -30.98 18.73 4.37
N LYS A 381 -31.72 18.13 3.41
CA LYS A 381 -33.18 18.30 3.28
C LYS A 381 -33.94 17.78 4.51
N CYS A 382 -33.44 16.76 5.19
CA CYS A 382 -34.00 16.28 6.46
C CYS A 382 -33.66 17.16 7.67
N GLY A 383 -33.04 18.34 7.48
CA GLY A 383 -32.70 19.28 8.55
C GLY A 383 -31.46 18.91 9.36
N PHE A 384 -30.73 17.86 8.99
CA PHE A 384 -29.51 17.44 9.67
C PHE A 384 -28.27 18.03 9.02
N ASN A 385 -27.58 18.93 9.73
CA ASN A 385 -26.26 19.39 9.31
C ASN A 385 -25.19 18.33 9.62
N PHE A 386 -24.73 17.67 8.56
CA PHE A 386 -23.71 16.64 8.62
C PHE A 386 -22.30 17.25 8.51
N THR A 387 -21.75 17.65 9.66
CA THR A 387 -20.44 18.29 9.75
C THR A 387 -19.29 17.34 9.37
N SER A 388 -18.14 17.89 8.98
CA SER A 388 -16.95 17.08 8.64
C SER A 388 -16.49 16.17 9.78
N LEU A 389 -16.66 16.62 11.03
CA LEU A 389 -16.35 15.78 12.19
C LEU A 389 -17.29 14.58 12.30
N LYS A 390 -18.60 14.76 12.05
CA LYS A 390 -19.57 13.66 12.01
C LYS A 390 -19.26 12.66 10.90
N LYS A 391 -18.86 13.15 9.71
CA LYS A 391 -18.38 12.29 8.60
C LYS A 391 -17.22 11.39 9.06
N MET A 392 -16.25 11.98 9.77
CA MET A 392 -15.10 11.24 10.29
C MET A 392 -15.51 10.18 11.33
N THR A 393 -16.41 10.53 12.27
CA THR A 393 -16.93 9.59 13.28
C THR A 393 -17.68 8.42 12.66
N VAL A 394 -18.59 8.68 11.70
CA VAL A 394 -19.34 7.62 11.02
C VAL A 394 -18.41 6.73 10.19
N GLY A 395 -17.41 7.31 9.52
CA GLY A 395 -16.41 6.54 8.78
C GLY A 395 -15.62 5.57 9.67
N MET A 396 -15.22 6.00 10.87
CA MET A 396 -14.55 5.12 11.84
C MET A 396 -15.46 3.97 12.33
N PHE A 397 -16.75 4.24 12.54
CA PHE A 397 -17.72 3.20 12.90
C PHE A 397 -17.94 2.19 11.78
N LEU A 398 -18.08 2.66 10.53
CA LEU A 398 -18.21 1.79 9.35
C LEU A 398 -16.96 0.91 9.15
N ALA A 399 -15.76 1.48 9.36
CA ALA A 399 -14.51 0.72 9.30
C ALA A 399 -14.48 -0.41 10.35
N SER A 400 -14.95 -0.14 11.58
CA SER A 400 -15.07 -1.17 12.61
C SER A 400 -16.05 -2.27 12.22
N MET A 401 -17.22 -1.92 11.66
CA MET A 401 -18.19 -2.93 11.18
C MET A 401 -17.66 -3.77 10.02
N ALA A 402 -16.85 -3.18 9.12
CA ALA A 402 -16.21 -3.94 8.05
C ALA A 402 -15.29 -5.05 8.59
N PHE A 403 -14.60 -4.82 9.70
CA PHE A 403 -13.77 -5.84 10.36
C PHE A 403 -14.59 -6.92 11.06
N VAL A 404 -15.76 -6.58 11.60
CA VAL A 404 -16.70 -7.59 12.12
C VAL A 404 -17.17 -8.50 10.99
N ALA A 405 -17.51 -7.94 9.83
CA ALA A 405 -17.86 -8.73 8.65
C ALA A 405 -16.71 -9.63 8.19
N ALA A 406 -15.47 -9.11 8.12
CA ALA A 406 -14.29 -9.89 7.76
C ALA A 406 -14.02 -11.05 8.74
N ALA A 407 -14.26 -10.84 10.04
CA ALA A 407 -14.13 -11.89 11.06
C ALA A 407 -15.20 -12.98 10.90
N ILE A 408 -16.45 -12.61 10.61
CA ILE A 408 -17.51 -13.59 10.32
C ILE A 408 -17.14 -14.44 9.10
N VAL A 409 -16.63 -13.81 8.04
CA VAL A 409 -16.16 -14.52 6.85
C VAL A 409 -15.02 -15.49 7.20
N GLN A 410 -14.08 -15.08 8.05
CA GLN A 410 -12.98 -15.96 8.50
C GLN A 410 -13.49 -17.22 9.21
N VAL A 411 -14.48 -17.07 10.11
CA VAL A 411 -15.08 -18.20 10.83
C VAL A 411 -15.74 -19.20 9.88
N GLU A 412 -16.37 -18.73 8.80
CA GLU A 412 -16.96 -19.62 7.79
C GLU A 412 -15.90 -20.32 6.93
N ILE A 413 -14.81 -19.61 6.57
CA ILE A 413 -13.69 -20.21 5.84
C ILE A 413 -13.06 -21.34 6.65
N GLU A 414 -12.82 -21.13 7.96
CA GLU A 414 -12.20 -22.14 8.83
C GLU A 414 -12.98 -23.45 8.90
N LYS A 415 -14.32 -23.41 8.77
CA LYS A 415 -15.14 -24.63 8.69
C LYS A 415 -14.86 -25.46 7.42
N THR A 416 -14.41 -24.82 6.35
CA THR A 416 -14.11 -25.47 5.06
C THR A 416 -12.65 -25.89 4.92
N LEU A 417 -11.76 -25.37 5.77
CA LEU A 417 -10.35 -25.72 5.75
C LEU A 417 -10.12 -27.10 6.39
N PRO A 418 -9.21 -27.92 5.85
CA PRO A 418 -8.97 -29.26 6.38
C PRO A 418 -8.20 -29.18 7.70
N VAL A 419 -8.80 -29.60 8.81
CA VAL A 419 -8.18 -29.58 10.15
C VAL A 419 -7.00 -30.56 10.20
N PHE A 420 -5.78 -30.05 10.35
CA PHE A 420 -4.56 -30.88 10.45
C PHE A 420 -4.36 -31.42 11.88
N PRO A 421 -3.70 -32.58 12.06
CA PRO A 421 -3.46 -33.15 13.38
C PRO A 421 -2.51 -32.26 14.19
N LYS A 422 -2.81 -32.06 15.47
CA LYS A 422 -1.88 -31.40 16.41
C LYS A 422 -0.67 -32.29 16.70
N GLY A 423 0.38 -31.76 17.34
CA GLY A 423 1.63 -32.50 17.56
C GLY A 423 1.53 -33.87 18.25
N ASN A 424 0.45 -34.15 19.02
CA ASN A 424 0.20 -35.46 19.64
C ASN A 424 -0.95 -36.25 18.96
N GLU A 425 -1.34 -35.86 17.76
CA GLU A 425 -2.40 -36.50 16.97
C GLU A 425 -1.81 -37.05 15.67
N VAL A 426 -2.48 -38.05 15.13
CA VAL A 426 -2.20 -38.65 13.82
C VAL A 426 -3.50 -38.75 13.06
N GLN A 427 -3.50 -38.31 11.81
CA GLN A 427 -4.66 -38.43 10.92
C GLN A 427 -4.41 -39.48 9.85
N ILE A 428 -5.33 -40.41 9.70
CA ILE A 428 -5.19 -41.55 8.80
C ILE A 428 -6.39 -41.65 7.88
N LYS A 429 -6.12 -41.73 6.58
CA LYS A 429 -7.11 -42.07 5.56
C LYS A 429 -6.71 -43.38 4.91
N VAL A 430 -7.66 -44.28 4.70
CA VAL A 430 -7.40 -45.57 4.05
C VAL A 430 -8.08 -45.64 2.70
N LEU A 431 -7.33 -46.14 1.72
CA LEU A 431 -7.74 -46.37 0.35
C LEU A 431 -7.49 -47.83 0.00
N ASN A 432 -8.55 -48.56 -0.29
CA ASN A 432 -8.48 -49.91 -0.84
C ASN A 432 -8.41 -49.82 -2.37
N ILE A 433 -7.23 -50.11 -2.93
CA ILE A 433 -7.00 -50.20 -4.38
C ILE A 433 -6.96 -51.65 -4.87
N GLY A 434 -7.24 -52.61 -3.98
CA GLY A 434 -7.27 -54.03 -4.28
C GLY A 434 -8.62 -54.52 -4.82
N ASN A 435 -8.62 -55.75 -5.32
CA ASN A 435 -9.81 -56.44 -5.83
C ASN A 435 -10.59 -57.19 -4.74
N ASP A 436 -10.16 -57.14 -3.49
CA ASP A 436 -10.85 -57.80 -2.37
C ASP A 436 -11.32 -56.77 -1.34
N SER A 437 -12.41 -57.08 -0.63
CA SER A 437 -12.86 -56.26 0.51
C SER A 437 -11.87 -56.37 1.67
N MET A 438 -11.46 -55.24 2.23
CA MET A 438 -10.49 -55.17 3.33
C MET A 438 -11.15 -54.70 4.62
N ASN A 439 -10.90 -55.42 5.71
CA ASN A 439 -11.24 -55.02 7.07
C ASN A 439 -10.03 -54.39 7.74
N ILE A 440 -10.17 -53.13 8.17
CA ILE A 440 -9.14 -52.37 8.88
C ILE A 440 -9.59 -52.17 10.32
N TYR A 441 -8.77 -52.60 11.27
CA TYR A 441 -9.04 -52.48 12.70
C TYR A 441 -8.22 -51.33 13.28
N PHE A 442 -8.91 -50.24 13.58
CA PHE A 442 -8.38 -49.12 14.34
C PHE A 442 -8.57 -49.35 15.85
N PRO A 443 -7.85 -48.60 16.70
CA PRO A 443 -8.11 -48.58 18.14
C PRO A 443 -9.55 -48.13 18.46
N GLY A 444 -10.46 -49.08 18.67
CA GLY A 444 -11.86 -48.85 19.04
C GLY A 444 -12.88 -48.83 17.89
N THR A 445 -12.45 -49.01 16.63
CA THR A 445 -13.35 -49.00 15.47
C THR A 445 -12.85 -49.93 14.35
N THR A 446 -13.77 -50.60 13.65
CA THR A 446 -13.45 -51.41 12.47
C THR A 446 -14.13 -50.80 11.26
N VAL A 447 -13.36 -50.63 10.18
CA VAL A 447 -13.84 -50.09 8.90
C VAL A 447 -13.66 -51.18 7.85
N THR A 448 -14.75 -51.55 7.21
CA THR A 448 -14.73 -52.42 6.02
C THR A 448 -14.75 -51.55 4.77
N LEU A 449 -13.77 -51.74 3.90
CA LEU A 449 -13.68 -51.07 2.61
C LEU A 449 -13.90 -52.07 1.49
N ASP A 450 -14.90 -51.78 0.65
CA ASP A 450 -15.16 -52.53 -0.58
C ASP A 450 -14.03 -52.30 -1.62
N GLN A 451 -14.10 -53.04 -2.72
CA GLN A 451 -13.15 -52.94 -3.83
C GLN A 451 -13.09 -51.49 -4.37
N MET A 452 -11.88 -50.98 -4.62
CA MET A 452 -11.67 -49.64 -5.19
C MET A 452 -12.39 -48.51 -4.42
N SER A 453 -12.45 -48.62 -3.09
CA SER A 453 -13.16 -47.66 -2.22
C SER A 453 -12.22 -46.98 -1.22
N GLN A 454 -12.68 -45.85 -0.68
CA GLN A 454 -11.94 -45.06 0.30
C GLN A 454 -12.82 -44.67 1.48
N THR A 455 -12.18 -44.45 2.62
CA THR A 455 -12.79 -43.72 3.74
C THR A 455 -13.16 -42.29 3.33
N SER A 456 -14.31 -41.79 3.81
CA SER A 456 -14.82 -40.47 3.44
C SER A 456 -13.99 -39.31 4.00
N GLU A 457 -13.48 -39.46 5.23
CA GLU A 457 -12.71 -38.43 5.95
C GLU A 457 -11.43 -39.02 6.56
N PHE A 458 -10.47 -38.15 6.91
CA PHE A 458 -9.31 -38.53 7.70
C PHE A 458 -9.74 -38.80 9.14
N MET A 459 -9.50 -40.00 9.65
CA MET A 459 -9.76 -40.34 11.04
C MET A 459 -8.61 -39.85 11.91
N THR A 460 -8.94 -39.15 13.00
CA THR A 460 -7.94 -38.59 13.93
C THR A 460 -7.78 -39.49 15.14
N PHE A 461 -6.54 -39.85 15.47
CA PHE A 461 -6.18 -40.65 16.63
C PHE A 461 -5.13 -39.92 17.47
N SER A 462 -5.14 -40.12 18.78
CA SER A 462 -4.04 -39.69 19.64
C SER A 462 -2.86 -40.62 19.44
N ALA A 463 -1.65 -40.06 19.27
CA ALA A 463 -0.45 -40.85 19.00
C ALA A 463 -0.15 -41.86 20.11
N ASP A 464 -0.47 -41.53 21.36
CA ASP A 464 -0.31 -42.42 22.53
C ASP A 464 -1.15 -43.70 22.43
N LYS A 465 -2.25 -43.67 21.66
CA LYS A 465 -3.20 -44.79 21.52
C LYS A 465 -3.01 -45.58 20.22
N LEU A 466 -2.20 -45.08 19.30
CA LEU A 466 -2.04 -45.66 17.97
C LEU A 466 -0.67 -46.34 17.84
N THR A 467 -0.57 -47.57 18.38
CA THR A 467 0.67 -48.38 18.29
C THR A 467 0.75 -49.19 16.99
N SER A 468 -0.38 -49.68 16.48
CA SER A 468 -0.48 -50.36 15.19
C SER A 468 -1.94 -50.38 14.71
N ILE A 469 -2.13 -50.51 13.40
CA ILE A 469 -3.43 -50.77 12.77
C ILE A 469 -3.37 -52.16 12.15
N ASN A 470 -4.38 -52.99 12.34
CA ASN A 470 -4.40 -54.32 11.71
C ASN A 470 -5.25 -54.30 10.44
N ILE A 471 -4.76 -54.96 9.38
CA ILE A 471 -5.50 -55.18 8.13
C ILE A 471 -5.77 -56.69 7.98
N SER A 472 -6.96 -57.04 7.48
CA SER A 472 -7.28 -58.42 7.05
C SER A 472 -8.20 -58.41 5.82
N SER A 473 -8.09 -59.44 4.98
CA SER A 473 -9.10 -59.84 4.00
C SER A 473 -9.78 -61.13 4.47
N THR A 474 -10.89 -61.51 3.85
CA THR A 474 -11.67 -62.70 4.18
C THR A 474 -10.78 -63.96 4.12
N GLY A 475 -10.48 -64.55 5.28
CA GLY A 475 -9.64 -65.75 5.40
C GLY A 475 -8.13 -65.51 5.49
N SER A 476 -7.66 -64.26 5.56
CA SER A 476 -6.23 -63.95 5.78
C SER A 476 -5.89 -63.73 7.26
N LEU A 477 -4.61 -63.90 7.61
CA LEU A 477 -4.07 -63.47 8.91
C LEU A 477 -4.13 -61.94 9.04
N LEU A 478 -4.13 -61.47 10.29
CA LEU A 478 -4.06 -60.05 10.63
C LEU A 478 -2.64 -59.54 10.41
N THR A 479 -2.50 -58.51 9.57
CA THR A 479 -1.21 -57.85 9.31
C THR A 479 -1.15 -56.53 10.05
N PRO A 480 -0.22 -56.34 11.01
CA PRO A 480 -0.04 -55.07 11.68
C PRO A 480 0.72 -54.08 10.78
N VAL A 481 0.17 -52.88 10.67
CA VAL A 481 0.78 -51.71 10.04
C VAL A 481 1.31 -50.81 11.13
N THR A 482 2.62 -50.58 11.09
CA THR A 482 3.35 -49.57 11.87
C THR A 482 3.79 -48.44 10.92
N ASP A 483 4.47 -47.40 11.43
CA ASP A 483 4.99 -46.25 10.65
C ASP A 483 4.05 -45.03 10.55
N PHE A 484 3.34 -44.74 11.65
CA PHE A 484 2.56 -43.51 11.79
C PHE A 484 3.32 -42.47 12.61
N GLU A 485 3.83 -41.44 11.94
CA GLU A 485 4.50 -40.31 12.60
C GLU A 485 3.50 -39.33 13.24
N GLN A 486 3.83 -38.84 14.43
CA GLN A 486 3.05 -37.85 15.17
C GLN A 486 3.02 -36.51 14.43
N GLY A 487 1.88 -35.80 14.49
CA GLY A 487 1.70 -34.51 13.81
C GLY A 487 1.57 -34.60 12.28
N HIS A 488 1.55 -35.81 11.70
CA HIS A 488 1.47 -36.01 10.27
C HIS A 488 0.14 -36.64 9.83
N ARG A 489 -0.23 -36.35 8.59
CA ARG A 489 -1.31 -37.04 7.87
C ARG A 489 -0.71 -38.21 7.09
N HIS A 490 -1.35 -39.36 7.20
CA HIS A 490 -0.96 -40.58 6.50
C HIS A 490 -2.12 -41.08 5.64
N THR A 491 -1.80 -41.48 4.42
CA THR A 491 -2.71 -42.22 3.56
C THR A 491 -2.20 -43.66 3.47
N LEU A 492 -3.00 -44.60 3.97
CA LEU A 492 -2.73 -46.02 3.90
C LEU A 492 -3.33 -46.58 2.61
N LEU A 493 -2.46 -46.99 1.69
CA LEU A 493 -2.79 -47.67 0.45
C LEU A 493 -2.76 -49.17 0.69
N VAL A 494 -3.85 -49.87 0.40
CA VAL A 494 -3.95 -51.33 0.60
C VAL A 494 -4.40 -51.99 -0.69
N TRP A 495 -3.66 -52.99 -1.18
CA TRP A 495 -4.06 -53.81 -2.34
C TRP A 495 -4.14 -55.31 -2.03
N ALA A 496 -3.50 -55.78 -0.97
CA ALA A 496 -3.61 -57.14 -0.44
C ALA A 496 -3.34 -57.13 1.08
N PRO A 497 -3.69 -58.19 1.84
CA PRO A 497 -3.51 -58.22 3.30
C PRO A 497 -2.05 -58.05 3.74
N ASN A 498 -1.10 -58.47 2.90
CA ASN A 498 0.34 -58.36 3.17
C ASN A 498 1.02 -57.28 2.31
N ASN A 499 0.26 -56.58 1.46
CA ASN A 499 0.81 -55.55 0.58
C ASN A 499 0.08 -54.23 0.79
N TYR A 500 0.74 -53.34 1.53
CA TYR A 500 0.29 -52.01 1.84
C TYR A 500 1.44 -51.01 1.70
N GLN A 501 1.10 -49.73 1.59
CA GLN A 501 2.04 -48.62 1.64
C GLN A 501 1.46 -47.49 2.47
N VAL A 502 2.25 -46.99 3.43
CA VAL A 502 1.93 -45.76 4.16
C VAL A 502 2.58 -44.60 3.43
N VAL A 503 1.77 -43.65 2.96
CA VAL A 503 2.25 -42.42 2.34
C VAL A 503 2.00 -41.28 3.30
N SER A 504 3.07 -40.67 3.81
CA SER A 504 2.97 -39.44 4.60
C SER A 504 2.76 -38.25 3.67
N SER A 505 1.74 -37.45 3.96
CA SER A 505 1.60 -36.12 3.36
C SER A 505 2.18 -35.11 4.34
N TRP A 506 3.31 -34.50 3.97
CA TRP A 506 4.00 -33.49 4.76
C TRP A 506 3.10 -32.28 5.03
N THR A 507 3.01 -31.87 6.29
CA THR A 507 2.46 -30.58 6.69
C THR A 507 3.59 -29.54 6.62
N PRO A 508 3.44 -28.43 5.87
CA PRO A 508 4.19 -27.24 6.21
C PRO A 508 3.77 -26.87 7.62
N ALA A 509 4.74 -26.76 8.52
CA ALA A 509 4.52 -26.30 9.88
C ALA A 509 3.73 -24.98 9.83
N ALA A 510 2.43 -25.07 10.11
CA ALA A 510 1.74 -23.99 10.76
C ALA A 510 2.34 -23.94 12.17
N ASP A 511 2.90 -22.79 12.54
CA ASP A 511 3.52 -22.46 13.82
C ASP A 511 5.06 -22.49 13.87
N SER A 512 5.67 -21.42 13.35
CA SER A 512 6.62 -20.56 14.10
C SER A 512 6.79 -19.20 13.42
#